data_AF-A0A7S3X5J1-F1
#
_entry.id   AF-A0A7S3X5J1-F1
#
_cell.length_a   1.000
_cell.length_b   1.000
_cell.length_c   1.000
_cell.angle_alpha   90.00
_cell.angle_beta   90.00
_cell.angle_gamma   90.00
#
_symmetry.space_group_name_H-M   'P 1'
#
loop_
_entity.id
_entity.type
_entity.pdbx_description
1 polymer ?
#
loop_
_entity_poly.entity_id
_entity_poly.type
_entity_poly.pdbx_seq_one_letter_code
_entity_poly.pdbx_strand_id
1 'polypeptide(L)'
;GVPLNSAGIRPTNMLYSMGKAAALTAADHKGIPLLAALDEALVAVLRSGAIKLLRAEFLRADGSEAMLPKLLHRQELERMELERGICVFLTPEDAVAALRSLRREVAGLTYGWASPDHPDVTGEYLANVRRFLRHPLGEHVTALFWDFSSLPQKPRTEAEDELFSQSLKVMGDVYASAFGTTVIRHRSVPSQPAELDGEVVILVEKGGGLDGASAEAELRSALGAFENPRYEEGRWRVRFATYAAAEEAVEAATAADALPGAIAVFLFYNGRPYLARGWTTFESAVSTEAIAWLAFFSGLGKLLEERLAPKVIEINGEGPRVAEAEDRAEEGMGPRNRRVIAAIQEAAFTGKGDKPVVVQLYREYARKVTTALAYSGEEPEGEYEGEYNASGER
;
A
#
# COMPACT_ATOMS: atom_id res chain seq x y z
N GLY A 1 -38.43 -20.44 35.17
CA GLY A 1 -37.22 -19.69 34.76
C GLY A 1 -36.96 -20.01 33.31
N VAL A 2 -36.97 -18.98 32.47
CA VAL A 2 -36.98 -19.02 31.00
C VAL A 2 -35.74 -19.72 30.42
N PRO A 3 -35.85 -20.63 29.43
CA PRO A 3 -34.72 -21.01 28.60
C PRO A 3 -34.53 -20.00 27.47
N LEU A 4 -33.31 -19.45 27.39
CA LEU A 4 -32.84 -18.55 26.36
C LEU A 4 -32.82 -19.23 24.97
N ASN A 5 -33.56 -18.65 24.03
CA ASN A 5 -33.38 -18.85 22.60
C ASN A 5 -32.00 -18.29 22.19
N SER A 6 -31.04 -19.16 21.92
CA SER A 6 -29.83 -18.82 21.17
C SER A 6 -30.10 -19.05 19.68
N ALA A 7 -30.66 -18.03 19.03
CA ALA A 7 -30.70 -18.00 17.57
C ALA A 7 -29.27 -17.75 17.07
N GLY A 8 -28.66 -18.79 16.49
CA GLY A 8 -27.30 -18.75 15.96
C GLY A 8 -27.19 -17.85 14.73
N ILE A 9 -26.21 -16.98 14.74
CA ILE A 9 -25.68 -16.34 13.52
C ILE A 9 -24.63 -17.32 12.97
N ARG A 10 -24.97 -18.01 11.89
CA ARG A 10 -24.00 -18.82 11.14
C ARG A 10 -23.15 -17.89 10.27
N PRO A 11 -21.84 -18.14 10.14
CA PRO A 11 -21.03 -17.46 9.12
C PRO A 11 -21.50 -17.92 7.74
N THR A 12 -21.99 -16.99 6.93
CA THR A 12 -22.33 -17.21 5.52
C THR A 12 -21.04 -17.37 4.71
N ASN A 13 -20.62 -18.62 4.50
CA ASN A 13 -19.81 -18.97 3.34
C ASN A 13 -20.69 -18.79 2.08
N MET A 14 -20.81 -17.55 1.59
CA MET A 14 -21.36 -17.30 0.26
C MET A 14 -20.33 -17.74 -0.78
N LEU A 15 -20.64 -18.83 -1.48
CA LEU A 15 -20.08 -19.11 -2.79
C LEU A 15 -20.39 -17.91 -3.70
N TYR A 16 -19.37 -17.09 -4.00
CA TYR A 16 -19.45 -16.02 -4.98
C TYR A 16 -19.67 -16.62 -6.38
N SER A 17 -20.91 -16.90 -6.72
CA SER A 17 -21.34 -17.08 -8.10
C SER A 17 -21.50 -15.67 -8.69
N MET A 18 -20.40 -15.09 -9.21
CA MET A 18 -20.45 -13.84 -9.98
C MET A 18 -21.14 -14.08 -11.34
N GLY A 19 -22.47 -14.20 -11.34
CA GLY A 19 -23.23 -13.69 -12.48
C GLY A 19 -22.89 -12.20 -12.58
N LYS A 20 -22.58 -11.68 -13.78
CA LYS A 20 -22.23 -10.26 -13.97
C LYS A 20 -23.40 -9.38 -13.50
N ALA A 21 -23.38 -8.96 -12.24
CA ALA A 21 -24.26 -7.93 -11.73
C ALA A 21 -24.07 -6.68 -12.62
N ALA A 22 -25.15 -5.96 -12.89
CA ALA A 22 -25.07 -4.76 -13.71
C ALA A 22 -24.07 -3.77 -13.07
N ALA A 23 -23.21 -3.14 -13.88
CA ALA A 23 -22.24 -2.15 -13.39
C ALA A 23 -22.96 -0.97 -12.72
N LEU A 24 -22.47 -0.53 -11.56
CA LEU A 24 -23.00 0.64 -10.86
C LEU A 24 -22.98 1.88 -11.77
N THR A 25 -23.96 2.76 -11.59
CA THR A 25 -24.04 4.05 -12.26
C THR A 25 -24.19 5.16 -11.23
N ALA A 26 -23.81 6.39 -11.61
CA ALA A 26 -23.99 7.56 -10.75
C ALA A 26 -25.45 7.84 -10.38
N ALA A 27 -26.42 7.30 -11.12
CA ALA A 27 -27.84 7.49 -10.88
C ALA A 27 -28.39 6.54 -9.79
N ASP A 28 -27.66 5.47 -9.45
CA ASP A 28 -28.14 4.45 -8.51
C ASP A 28 -28.23 4.98 -7.07
N HIS A 29 -27.38 5.96 -6.72
CA HIS A 29 -27.41 6.65 -5.43
C HIS A 29 -26.70 7.99 -5.49
N LYS A 30 -27.23 9.01 -4.80
CA LYS A 30 -26.63 10.36 -4.77
C LYS A 30 -25.23 10.41 -4.15
N GLY A 31 -24.89 9.46 -3.27
CA GLY A 31 -23.56 9.31 -2.69
C GLY A 31 -22.49 8.80 -3.67
N ILE A 32 -22.87 8.11 -4.75
CA ILE A 32 -21.90 7.55 -5.73
C ILE A 32 -21.06 8.65 -6.38
N PRO A 33 -21.63 9.69 -7.03
CA PRO A 33 -20.81 10.74 -7.63
C PRO A 33 -19.98 11.52 -6.62
N LEU A 34 -20.42 11.64 -5.36
CA LEU A 34 -19.69 12.36 -4.31
C LEU A 34 -18.44 11.60 -3.86
N LEU A 35 -18.56 10.29 -3.64
CA LEU A 35 -17.43 9.43 -3.29
C LEU A 35 -16.49 9.22 -4.49
N ALA A 36 -17.03 9.10 -5.71
CA ALA A 36 -16.21 9.00 -6.92
C ALA A 36 -15.40 10.28 -7.19
N ALA A 37 -15.93 11.45 -6.83
CA ALA A 37 -15.21 12.73 -6.97
C ALA A 37 -13.96 12.83 -6.07
N LEU A 38 -13.82 11.98 -5.05
CA LEU A 38 -12.61 11.92 -4.23
C LEU A 38 -11.38 11.46 -5.04
N ASP A 39 -11.61 10.77 -6.17
CA ASP A 39 -10.56 10.22 -7.02
C ASP A 39 -10.01 11.24 -8.05
N GLU A 40 -10.54 12.47 -8.12
CA GLU A 40 -10.17 13.42 -9.19
C GLU A 40 -8.68 13.81 -9.20
N ALA A 41 -8.04 13.87 -8.03
CA ALA A 41 -6.61 14.10 -7.94
C ALA A 41 -5.82 12.92 -8.54
N LEU A 42 -6.23 11.69 -8.25
CA LEU A 42 -5.65 10.48 -8.84
C LEU A 42 -5.90 10.42 -10.35
N VAL A 43 -7.10 10.80 -10.82
CA VAL A 43 -7.41 10.89 -12.26
C VAL A 43 -6.44 11.82 -12.98
N ALA A 44 -6.13 12.99 -12.40
CA ALA A 44 -5.19 13.94 -12.99
C ALA A 44 -3.77 13.36 -13.11
N VAL A 45 -3.32 12.63 -12.09
CA VAL A 45 -1.99 12.00 -12.05
C VAL A 45 -1.89 10.78 -12.99
N LEU A 46 -2.97 10.00 -13.15
CA LEU A 46 -3.04 8.95 -14.17
C LEU A 46 -2.99 9.54 -15.57
N ARG A 47 -3.73 10.63 -15.81
CA ARG A 47 -3.77 11.31 -17.12
C ARG A 47 -2.43 11.91 -17.50
N SER A 48 -1.65 12.42 -16.55
CA SER A 48 -0.31 12.94 -16.82
C SER A 48 0.73 11.84 -17.06
N GLY A 49 0.41 10.58 -16.73
CA GLY A 49 1.35 9.46 -16.77
C GLY A 49 2.36 9.48 -15.62
N ALA A 50 2.16 10.32 -14.60
CA ALA A 50 2.99 10.32 -13.39
C ALA A 50 2.86 8.98 -12.64
N ILE A 51 1.65 8.42 -12.57
CA ILE A 51 1.44 7.00 -12.23
C ILE A 51 1.11 6.23 -13.51
N LYS A 52 1.80 5.10 -13.73
CA LYS A 52 1.44 4.12 -14.78
C LYS A 52 0.87 2.85 -14.17
N LEU A 53 -0.26 2.39 -14.67
CA LEU A 53 -0.87 1.12 -14.26
C LEU A 53 -0.43 0.00 -15.20
N LEU A 54 0.02 -1.12 -14.65
CA LEU A 54 0.34 -2.31 -15.43
C LEU A 54 -0.95 -2.92 -15.96
N ARG A 55 -0.88 -3.48 -17.17
CA ARG A 55 -1.97 -4.27 -17.76
C ARG A 55 -2.04 -5.60 -17.03
N ALA A 56 -3.17 -5.86 -16.36
CA ALA A 56 -3.36 -7.14 -15.67
C ALA A 56 -3.21 -8.33 -16.62
N GLU A 57 -3.66 -8.17 -17.88
CA GLU A 57 -3.54 -9.20 -18.91
C GLU A 57 -2.09 -9.59 -19.21
N PHE A 58 -1.16 -8.62 -19.20
CA PHE A 58 0.26 -8.91 -19.42
C PHE A 58 0.83 -9.87 -18.36
N LEU A 59 0.44 -9.68 -17.10
CA LEU A 59 0.90 -10.53 -15.99
C LEU A 59 0.12 -11.84 -15.91
N ARG A 60 -1.17 -11.85 -16.25
CA ARG A 60 -2.01 -13.04 -16.13
C ARG A 60 -1.80 -14.04 -17.28
N ALA A 61 -1.37 -13.57 -18.45
CA ALA A 61 -1.17 -14.38 -19.65
C ALA A 61 -0.22 -15.56 -19.42
N ASP A 62 -0.44 -16.63 -20.18
CA ASP A 62 0.48 -17.77 -20.25
C ASP A 62 1.83 -17.31 -20.79
N GLY A 63 2.92 -17.72 -20.13
CA GLY A 63 4.28 -17.33 -20.51
C GLY A 63 4.73 -15.98 -19.94
N SER A 64 3.92 -15.30 -19.12
CA SER A 64 4.34 -14.05 -18.46
C SER A 64 5.57 -14.27 -17.57
N GLU A 65 5.76 -15.45 -16.99
CA GLU A 65 6.94 -15.86 -16.24
C GLU A 65 8.22 -15.82 -17.09
N ALA A 66 8.14 -16.23 -18.36
CA ALA A 66 9.29 -16.17 -19.27
C ALA A 66 9.56 -14.73 -19.74
N MET A 67 8.50 -13.93 -19.92
CA MET A 67 8.62 -12.54 -20.37
C MET A 67 9.14 -11.61 -19.28
N LEU A 68 8.70 -11.81 -18.05
CA LEU A 68 9.05 -11.03 -16.86
C LEU A 68 9.42 -11.99 -15.71
N PRO A 69 10.61 -12.60 -15.73
CA PRO A 69 11.01 -13.60 -14.73
C PRO A 69 11.22 -13.00 -13.34
N LYS A 70 11.55 -11.71 -13.26
CA LYS A 70 11.68 -10.93 -12.04
C LYS A 70 10.89 -9.64 -12.16
N LEU A 71 10.46 -9.08 -11.03
CA LEU A 71 9.88 -7.76 -11.02
C LEU A 71 10.91 -6.74 -11.53
N LEU A 72 10.45 -5.80 -12.34
CA LEU A 72 11.28 -4.74 -12.89
C LEU A 72 10.71 -3.39 -12.44
N HIS A 73 11.60 -2.43 -12.20
CA HIS A 73 11.15 -1.07 -11.92
C HIS A 73 10.59 -0.42 -13.19
N ARG A 74 9.83 0.66 -13.02
CA ARG A 74 9.11 1.32 -14.11
C ARG A 74 9.97 1.56 -15.37
N GLN A 75 11.15 2.15 -15.20
CA GLN A 75 12.00 2.54 -16.33
C GLN A 75 12.47 1.33 -17.16
N GLU A 76 12.74 0.18 -16.53
CA GLU A 76 13.07 -1.06 -17.24
C GLU A 76 11.87 -1.61 -18.01
N LEU A 77 10.66 -1.50 -17.46
CA LEU A 77 9.44 -1.92 -18.15
C LEU A 77 9.14 -1.02 -19.36
N GLU A 78 9.30 0.29 -19.23
CA GLU A 78 9.13 1.23 -20.35
C GLU A 78 10.15 0.96 -21.47
N ARG A 79 11.41 0.68 -21.12
CA ARG A 79 12.42 0.25 -22.08
C ARG A 79 12.02 -1.07 -22.76
N MET A 80 11.52 -2.03 -21.99
CA MET A 80 11.05 -3.32 -22.51
C MET A 80 9.88 -3.17 -23.49
N GLU A 81 8.92 -2.28 -23.24
CA GLU A 81 7.83 -1.97 -24.20
C GLU A 81 8.39 -1.50 -25.55
N LEU A 82 9.35 -0.58 -25.52
CA LEU A 82 9.98 -0.02 -26.72
C LEU A 82 10.81 -1.06 -27.48
N GLU A 83 11.65 -1.81 -26.79
CA GLU A 83 12.57 -2.78 -27.40
C GLU A 83 11.84 -4.00 -27.99
N ARG A 84 10.76 -4.43 -27.34
CA ARG A 84 10.03 -5.65 -27.72
C ARG A 84 8.71 -5.39 -28.45
N GLY A 85 8.28 -4.13 -28.55
CA GLY A 85 7.00 -3.77 -29.19
C GLY A 85 5.79 -4.37 -28.48
N ILE A 86 5.82 -4.45 -27.15
CA ILE A 86 4.74 -5.00 -26.31
C ILE A 86 4.09 -3.89 -25.48
N CYS A 87 2.89 -4.17 -24.95
CA CYS A 87 2.21 -3.27 -24.02
C CYS A 87 2.18 -3.88 -22.62
N VAL A 88 2.98 -3.31 -21.72
CA VAL A 88 3.04 -3.64 -20.30
C VAL A 88 2.15 -2.70 -19.50
N PHE A 89 2.06 -1.43 -19.88
CA PHE A 89 1.25 -0.41 -19.21
C PHE A 89 -0.04 -0.11 -19.97
N LEU A 90 -1.06 0.33 -19.25
CA LEU A 90 -2.23 0.96 -19.85
C LEU A 90 -1.86 2.34 -20.40
N THR A 91 -2.61 2.78 -21.39
CA THR A 91 -2.60 4.19 -21.80
C THR A 91 -3.18 5.07 -20.67
N PRO A 92 -2.84 6.36 -20.59
CA PRO A 92 -3.46 7.26 -19.62
C PRO A 92 -5.00 7.28 -19.70
N GLU A 93 -5.56 7.21 -20.91
CA GLU A 93 -7.00 7.15 -21.15
C GLU A 93 -7.62 5.86 -20.58
N ASP A 94 -7.00 4.71 -20.86
CA ASP A 94 -7.49 3.42 -20.36
C ASP A 94 -7.35 3.31 -18.84
N ALA A 95 -6.27 3.86 -18.26
CA ALA A 95 -6.08 3.89 -16.82
C ALA A 95 -7.17 4.71 -16.12
N VAL A 96 -7.51 5.89 -16.67
CA VAL A 96 -8.61 6.72 -16.15
C VAL A 96 -9.96 6.02 -16.33
N ALA A 97 -10.18 5.34 -17.46
CA ALA A 97 -11.41 4.59 -17.71
C ALA A 97 -11.59 3.42 -16.71
N ALA A 98 -10.53 2.67 -16.43
CA ALA A 98 -10.54 1.59 -15.44
C ALA A 98 -10.88 2.12 -14.04
N LEU A 99 -10.27 3.24 -13.61
CA LEU A 99 -10.56 3.86 -12.32
C LEU A 99 -12.01 4.37 -12.23
N ARG A 100 -12.54 4.97 -13.31
CA ARG A 100 -13.91 5.52 -13.35
C ARG A 100 -15.00 4.49 -13.65
N SER A 101 -14.64 3.22 -13.81
CA SER A 101 -15.55 2.14 -14.22
C SER A 101 -16.68 1.86 -13.23
N LEU A 102 -16.52 2.27 -11.96
CA LEU A 102 -17.37 1.88 -10.84
C LEU A 102 -17.47 0.35 -10.68
N ARG A 103 -16.37 -0.37 -10.99
CA ARG A 103 -16.29 -1.84 -10.94
C ARG A 103 -15.07 -2.37 -10.19
N ARG A 104 -14.26 -1.49 -9.58
CA ARG A 104 -12.98 -1.83 -8.92
C ARG A 104 -11.99 -2.54 -9.85
N GLU A 105 -11.88 -2.10 -11.10
CA GLU A 105 -11.03 -2.74 -12.11
C GLU A 105 -9.53 -2.51 -11.91
N VAL A 106 -9.16 -1.58 -11.02
CA VAL A 106 -7.75 -1.33 -10.64
C VAL A 106 -7.43 -2.08 -9.36
N ALA A 107 -6.42 -2.95 -9.36
CA ALA A 107 -5.87 -3.51 -8.14
C ALA A 107 -4.71 -2.63 -7.63
N GLY A 108 -4.74 -2.20 -6.36
CA GLY A 108 -3.59 -1.62 -5.67
C GLY A 108 -2.92 -2.66 -4.79
N LEU A 109 -1.65 -2.98 -5.06
CA LEU A 109 -0.87 -3.89 -4.21
C LEU A 109 -0.29 -3.13 -3.01
N THR A 110 -0.64 -3.56 -1.80
CA THR A 110 0.01 -3.12 -0.56
C THR A 110 0.78 -4.27 0.07
N TYR A 111 2.03 -4.00 0.42
CA TYR A 111 2.99 -4.99 0.89
C TYR A 111 4.19 -4.29 1.56
N GLY A 112 4.91 -5.01 2.40
CA GLY A 112 6.11 -4.47 3.02
C GLY A 112 7.31 -4.62 2.10
N TRP A 113 7.97 -3.52 1.71
CA TRP A 113 9.23 -3.59 0.96
C TRP A 113 10.28 -4.42 1.71
N ALA A 114 10.73 -5.52 1.12
CA ALA A 114 11.66 -6.44 1.77
C ALA A 114 13.09 -5.89 1.82
N SER A 115 13.48 -5.03 0.89
CA SER A 115 14.80 -4.37 0.88
C SER A 115 14.71 -2.97 0.27
N PRO A 116 15.68 -2.08 0.51
CA PRO A 116 15.69 -0.74 -0.09
C PRO A 116 15.99 -0.74 -1.59
N ASP A 117 16.58 -1.81 -2.14
CA ASP A 117 16.98 -1.88 -3.56
C ASP A 117 15.88 -2.47 -4.43
N HIS A 118 15.26 -3.52 -3.92
CA HIS A 118 14.26 -4.26 -4.65
C HIS A 118 13.18 -4.77 -3.68
N PRO A 119 11.90 -4.51 -3.93
CA PRO A 119 10.85 -4.91 -3.02
C PRO A 119 10.68 -6.43 -2.94
N ASP A 120 10.86 -7.13 -4.07
CA ASP A 120 10.56 -8.55 -4.25
C ASP A 120 11.84 -9.37 -4.48
N VAL A 121 12.75 -9.38 -3.51
CA VAL A 121 14.05 -10.09 -3.66
C VAL A 121 13.91 -11.60 -3.80
N THR A 122 12.78 -12.18 -3.38
CA THR A 122 12.51 -13.62 -3.45
C THR A 122 11.70 -14.02 -4.68
N GLY A 123 11.03 -13.07 -5.34
CA GLY A 123 10.06 -13.33 -6.41
C GLY A 123 8.68 -13.78 -5.91
N GLU A 124 8.48 -13.88 -4.59
CA GLU A 124 7.24 -14.36 -3.98
C GLU A 124 6.08 -13.37 -4.21
N TYR A 125 6.34 -12.07 -4.17
CA TYR A 125 5.29 -11.07 -4.40
C TYR A 125 4.77 -11.17 -5.84
N LEU A 126 5.67 -11.27 -6.83
CA LEU A 126 5.29 -11.40 -8.23
C LEU A 126 4.54 -12.70 -8.50
N ALA A 127 4.98 -13.81 -7.90
CA ALA A 127 4.28 -15.08 -8.00
C ALA A 127 2.85 -15.00 -7.43
N ASN A 128 2.68 -14.38 -6.26
CA ASN A 128 1.37 -14.25 -5.62
C ASN A 128 0.44 -13.28 -6.34
N VAL A 129 0.96 -12.19 -6.91
CA VAL A 129 0.18 -11.28 -7.78
C VAL A 129 -0.31 -12.01 -9.03
N ARG A 130 0.55 -12.76 -9.73
CA ARG A 130 0.15 -13.56 -10.90
C ARG A 130 -0.93 -14.57 -10.54
N ARG A 131 -0.74 -15.28 -9.43
CA ARG A 131 -1.69 -16.26 -8.90
C ARG A 131 -3.04 -15.61 -8.60
N PHE A 132 -3.07 -14.43 -7.98
CA PHE A 132 -4.28 -13.65 -7.78
C PHE A 132 -4.95 -13.25 -9.10
N LEU A 133 -4.19 -12.71 -10.05
CA LEU A 133 -4.73 -12.31 -11.36
C LEU A 133 -5.28 -13.50 -12.16
N ARG A 134 -4.86 -14.73 -11.91
CA ARG A 134 -5.44 -15.93 -12.56
C ARG A 134 -6.59 -16.55 -11.77
N HIS A 135 -6.83 -16.09 -10.55
CA HIS A 135 -7.89 -16.58 -9.68
C HIS A 135 -9.23 -15.88 -10.01
N PRO A 136 -10.40 -16.51 -9.81
CA PRO A 136 -11.70 -15.87 -10.02
C PRO A 136 -11.87 -14.53 -9.28
N LEU A 137 -11.31 -14.41 -8.07
CA LEU A 137 -11.31 -13.13 -7.32
C LEU A 137 -10.55 -12.00 -8.05
N GLY A 138 -9.62 -12.30 -8.94
CA GLY A 138 -8.89 -11.31 -9.73
C GLY A 138 -9.43 -11.10 -11.14
N GLU A 139 -10.46 -11.84 -11.57
CA GLU A 139 -10.94 -11.82 -12.97
C GLU A 139 -11.33 -10.41 -13.45
N HIS A 140 -11.99 -9.65 -12.58
CA HIS A 140 -12.45 -8.28 -12.82
C HIS A 140 -11.33 -7.23 -12.94
N VAL A 141 -10.10 -7.56 -12.52
CA VAL A 141 -8.98 -6.62 -12.53
C VAL A 141 -8.42 -6.49 -13.94
N THR A 142 -8.36 -5.26 -14.45
CA THR A 142 -7.78 -4.91 -15.76
C THR A 142 -6.47 -4.14 -15.62
N ALA A 143 -6.27 -3.47 -14.50
CA ALA A 143 -5.14 -2.61 -14.21
C ALA A 143 -4.52 -2.94 -12.85
N LEU A 144 -3.20 -2.85 -12.72
CA LEU A 144 -2.48 -3.05 -11.47
C LEU A 144 -1.62 -1.82 -11.16
N PHE A 145 -1.81 -1.26 -9.98
CA PHE A 145 -0.85 -0.36 -9.35
C PHE A 145 0.10 -1.19 -8.48
N TRP A 146 1.38 -1.10 -8.80
CA TRP A 146 2.47 -1.66 -8.02
C TRP A 146 3.56 -0.61 -7.93
N ASP A 147 3.68 0.04 -6.77
CA ASP A 147 4.56 1.19 -6.54
C ASP A 147 5.92 1.14 -7.27
N PHE A 148 6.68 0.05 -7.13
CA PHE A 148 7.99 -0.16 -7.77
C PHE A 148 7.96 -0.12 -9.30
N SER A 149 6.92 -0.70 -9.90
CA SER A 149 6.74 -0.77 -11.36
C SER A 149 5.90 0.38 -11.91
N SER A 150 5.11 1.06 -11.09
CA SER A 150 4.17 2.12 -11.47
C SER A 150 4.76 3.53 -11.33
N LEU A 151 5.73 3.70 -10.44
CA LEU A 151 6.38 4.98 -10.13
C LEU A 151 7.84 4.95 -10.60
N PRO A 152 8.43 6.09 -10.99
CA PRO A 152 9.87 6.16 -11.25
C PRO A 152 10.68 5.79 -9.99
N GLN A 153 11.66 4.90 -10.15
CA GLN A 153 12.54 4.45 -9.07
C GLN A 153 13.95 5.00 -9.22
N LYS A 154 14.71 5.09 -8.12
CA LYS A 154 16.11 5.52 -8.18
C LYS A 154 16.97 4.51 -8.96
N PRO A 155 17.98 4.98 -9.72
CA PRO A 155 18.30 6.38 -9.99
C PRO A 155 17.28 7.03 -10.93
N ARG A 156 16.88 8.28 -10.60
CA ARG A 156 15.91 9.07 -11.37
C ARG A 156 16.59 10.25 -12.04
N THR A 157 16.13 10.57 -13.25
CA THR A 157 16.35 11.87 -13.89
C THR A 157 15.52 12.96 -13.21
N GLU A 158 15.82 14.24 -13.48
CA GLU A 158 15.05 15.37 -12.95
C GLU A 158 13.55 15.28 -13.32
N ALA A 159 13.25 14.91 -14.57
CA ALA A 159 11.87 14.72 -15.01
C ALA A 159 11.17 13.58 -14.27
N GLU A 160 11.88 12.48 -13.99
CA GLU A 160 11.35 11.37 -13.20
C GLU A 160 11.15 11.74 -11.72
N ASP A 161 12.00 12.60 -11.15
CA ASP A 161 11.81 13.15 -9.81
C ASP A 161 10.54 14.01 -9.71
N GLU A 162 10.23 14.81 -10.74
CA GLU A 162 8.98 15.56 -10.83
C GLU A 162 7.75 14.64 -10.87
N LEU A 163 7.78 13.62 -11.73
CA LEU A 163 6.70 12.63 -11.83
C LEU A 163 6.51 11.86 -10.51
N PHE A 164 7.61 11.45 -9.88
CA PHE A 164 7.55 10.77 -8.59
C PHE A 164 6.93 11.66 -7.52
N SER A 165 7.33 12.93 -7.45
CA SER A 165 6.82 13.90 -6.49
C SER A 165 5.33 14.22 -6.70
N GLN A 166 4.85 14.26 -7.94
CA GLN A 166 3.42 14.36 -8.25
C GLN A 166 2.65 13.14 -7.76
N SER A 167 3.19 11.95 -8.02
CA SER A 167 2.55 10.68 -7.67
C SER A 167 2.45 10.45 -6.18
N LEU A 168 3.50 10.79 -5.43
CA LEU A 168 3.56 10.58 -3.98
C LEU A 168 2.43 11.31 -3.23
N LYS A 169 1.95 12.44 -3.77
CA LYS A 169 0.86 13.24 -3.18
C LYS A 169 -0.51 12.53 -3.20
N VAL A 170 -0.72 11.60 -4.14
CA VAL A 170 -2.01 10.91 -4.36
C VAL A 170 -1.91 9.41 -4.22
N MET A 171 -0.75 8.87 -3.82
CA MET A 171 -0.54 7.43 -3.73
C MET A 171 -1.55 6.76 -2.78
N GLY A 172 -1.89 7.43 -1.67
CA GLY A 172 -2.94 6.98 -0.75
C GLY A 172 -4.31 6.82 -1.42
N ASP A 173 -4.65 7.67 -2.39
CA ASP A 173 -5.95 7.66 -3.07
C ASP A 173 -6.15 6.39 -3.91
N VAL A 174 -5.06 5.75 -4.37
CA VAL A 174 -5.12 4.45 -5.07
C VAL A 174 -5.73 3.40 -4.14
N TYR A 175 -5.30 3.35 -2.89
CA TYR A 175 -5.83 2.37 -1.93
C TYR A 175 -7.22 2.78 -1.43
N ALA A 176 -7.46 4.09 -1.33
CA ALA A 176 -8.65 4.64 -0.71
C ALA A 176 -9.90 4.61 -1.61
N SER A 177 -9.77 4.72 -2.94
CA SER A 177 -10.91 4.80 -3.87
C SER A 177 -12.00 3.73 -3.58
N ALA A 178 -13.21 4.17 -3.28
CA ALA A 178 -14.30 3.26 -2.92
C ALA A 178 -14.77 2.39 -4.10
N PHE A 179 -14.67 2.93 -5.31
CA PHE A 179 -15.27 2.36 -6.53
C PHE A 179 -14.25 1.96 -7.59
N GLY A 180 -13.13 2.66 -7.66
CA GLY A 180 -12.14 2.45 -8.72
C GLY A 180 -11.18 1.33 -8.41
N THR A 181 -10.91 1.06 -7.11
CA THR A 181 -9.87 0.12 -6.72
C THR A 181 -10.32 -1.01 -5.79
N THR A 182 -9.79 -2.20 -6.05
CA THR A 182 -9.63 -3.26 -5.04
C THR A 182 -8.19 -3.20 -4.50
N VAL A 183 -8.00 -3.55 -3.23
CA VAL A 183 -6.69 -3.56 -2.59
C VAL A 183 -6.28 -5.00 -2.33
N ILE A 184 -5.18 -5.41 -2.94
CA ILE A 184 -4.59 -6.73 -2.73
C ILE A 184 -3.45 -6.62 -1.72
N ARG A 185 -3.52 -7.41 -0.65
CA ARG A 185 -2.57 -7.37 0.47
C ARG A 185 -1.69 -8.59 0.47
N HIS A 186 -0.39 -8.37 0.62
CA HIS A 186 0.57 -9.42 0.92
C HIS A 186 1.12 -9.22 2.33
N ARG A 187 0.48 -9.82 3.34
CA ARG A 187 0.82 -9.55 4.75
C ARG A 187 2.01 -10.35 5.28
N SER A 188 2.35 -11.49 4.69
CA SER A 188 3.56 -12.22 5.06
C SER A 188 4.78 -11.51 4.52
N VAL A 189 5.82 -11.44 5.33
CA VAL A 189 7.15 -11.07 4.89
C VAL A 189 7.81 -12.36 4.39
N PRO A 190 8.26 -12.43 3.12
CA PRO A 190 9.01 -13.57 2.62
C PRO A 190 10.22 -13.85 3.51
N SER A 191 10.73 -15.08 3.48
CA SER A 191 11.95 -15.41 4.22
C SER A 191 13.15 -14.69 3.61
N GLN A 192 14.03 -14.19 4.48
CA GLN A 192 15.26 -13.54 4.07
C GLN A 192 16.16 -14.52 3.29
N PRO A 193 16.65 -14.14 2.10
CA PRO A 193 17.71 -14.88 1.42
C PRO A 193 19.00 -14.90 2.25
N ALA A 194 19.68 -16.04 2.31
CA ALA A 194 20.90 -16.22 3.11
C ALA A 194 22.02 -15.25 2.70
N GLU A 195 22.04 -14.83 1.44
CA GLU A 195 23.05 -13.91 0.90
C GLU A 195 22.93 -12.49 1.47
N LEU A 196 21.75 -12.14 2.01
CA LEU A 196 21.46 -10.86 2.63
C LEU A 196 21.64 -10.91 4.16
N ASP A 197 22.02 -12.06 4.72
CA ASP A 197 22.19 -12.20 6.17
C ASP A 197 23.30 -11.27 6.70
N GLY A 198 23.05 -10.67 7.85
CA GLY A 198 23.96 -9.73 8.50
C GLY A 198 24.20 -8.41 7.76
N GLU A 199 23.50 -8.12 6.66
CA GLU A 199 23.67 -6.85 5.94
C GLU A 199 22.94 -5.68 6.62
N VAL A 200 23.66 -4.56 6.79
CA VAL A 200 23.16 -3.32 7.37
C VAL A 200 23.34 -2.17 6.38
N VAL A 201 22.35 -1.29 6.35
CA VAL A 201 22.34 -0.04 5.60
C VAL A 201 22.43 1.13 6.56
N ILE A 202 23.32 2.07 6.24
CA ILE A 202 23.38 3.39 6.87
C ILE A 202 23.03 4.41 5.81
N LEU A 203 21.83 5.00 5.87
CA LEU A 203 21.49 6.15 5.03
C LEU A 203 22.19 7.37 5.58
N VAL A 204 22.86 8.15 4.72
CA VAL A 204 23.66 9.30 5.15
C VAL A 204 23.15 10.61 4.59
N GLU A 205 23.33 11.67 5.37
CA GLU A 205 23.06 13.03 4.95
C GLU A 205 24.24 13.59 4.16
N LYS A 206 23.94 14.24 3.03
CA LYS A 206 24.96 14.92 2.23
C LYS A 206 25.55 16.10 3.02
N GLY A 207 26.87 16.18 3.10
CA GLY A 207 27.60 17.12 3.95
C GLY A 207 27.59 16.76 5.43
N GLY A 208 27.01 15.61 5.81
CA GLY A 208 26.92 15.14 7.20
C GLY A 208 28.19 14.46 7.71
N GLY A 209 29.27 14.40 6.92
CA GLY A 209 30.56 13.81 7.30
C GLY A 209 30.66 12.31 7.03
N LEU A 210 29.54 11.61 6.82
CA LEU A 210 29.50 10.19 6.45
C LEU A 210 29.28 9.95 4.95
N ASP A 211 29.22 11.00 4.13
CA ASP A 211 28.86 10.97 2.71
C ASP A 211 30.03 10.76 1.75
N GLY A 212 30.97 9.91 2.14
CA GLY A 212 32.07 9.49 1.28
C GLY A 212 32.92 8.38 1.89
N ALA A 213 33.67 7.68 1.04
CA ALA A 213 34.43 6.47 1.41
C ALA A 213 35.47 6.67 2.53
N SER A 214 35.87 7.90 2.85
CA SER A 214 36.78 8.21 3.95
C SER A 214 36.17 7.97 5.34
N ALA A 215 34.84 7.90 5.44
CA ALA A 215 34.13 7.77 6.71
C ALA A 215 34.12 6.34 7.28
N GLU A 216 34.77 5.38 6.64
CA GLU A 216 34.80 3.98 7.10
C GLU A 216 35.36 3.86 8.52
N ALA A 217 36.40 4.63 8.86
CA ALA A 217 37.01 4.59 10.19
C ALA A 217 36.03 5.02 11.29
N GLU A 218 35.22 6.05 11.04
CA GLU A 218 34.18 6.50 11.96
C GLU A 218 33.07 5.44 12.11
N LEU A 219 32.64 4.83 11.00
CA LEU A 219 31.68 3.71 11.04
C LEU A 219 32.20 2.54 11.86
N ARG A 220 33.48 2.16 11.70
CA ARG A 220 34.09 1.07 12.50
C ARG A 220 34.18 1.42 13.98
N SER A 221 34.45 2.69 14.31
CA SER A 221 34.48 3.15 15.69
C SER A 221 33.10 3.07 16.35
N ALA A 222 32.03 3.35 15.60
CA ALA A 222 30.67 3.40 16.14
C ALA A 222 29.97 2.03 16.12
N LEU A 223 30.13 1.26 15.04
CA LEU A 223 29.41 0.01 14.81
C LEU A 223 30.23 -1.25 15.13
N GLY A 224 31.54 -1.09 15.36
CA GLY A 224 32.44 -2.21 15.59
C GLY A 224 32.90 -2.92 14.32
N ALA A 225 33.20 -4.21 14.45
CA ALA A 225 33.78 -5.00 13.36
C ALA A 225 32.71 -5.44 12.35
N PHE A 226 32.89 -5.01 11.10
CA PHE A 226 32.09 -5.44 9.95
C PHE A 226 33.00 -5.69 8.73
N GLU A 227 32.43 -6.37 7.75
CA GLU A 227 33.04 -6.73 6.47
C GLU A 227 32.38 -6.01 5.30
N ASN A 228 33.05 -6.04 4.14
CA ASN A 228 32.54 -5.55 2.86
C ASN A 228 31.93 -4.14 2.88
N PRO A 229 32.59 -3.12 3.46
CA PRO A 229 32.08 -1.75 3.42
C PRO A 229 32.00 -1.25 1.99
N ARG A 230 30.83 -0.73 1.62
CA ARG A 230 30.56 -0.13 0.32
C ARG A 230 29.83 1.17 0.52
N TYR A 231 30.39 2.25 -0.01
CA TYR A 231 29.68 3.51 -0.14
C TYR A 231 29.01 3.56 -1.51
N GLU A 232 27.69 3.71 -1.50
CA GLU A 232 26.83 3.89 -2.67
C GLU A 232 26.08 5.20 -2.50
N GLU A 233 25.57 5.78 -3.58
CA GLU A 233 24.94 7.12 -3.60
C GLU A 233 24.04 7.43 -2.38
N GLY A 234 24.60 8.16 -1.40
CA GLY A 234 23.89 8.56 -0.17
C GLY A 234 23.71 7.47 0.91
N ARG A 235 24.45 6.36 0.85
CA ARG A 235 24.38 5.30 1.86
C ARG A 235 25.63 4.43 1.95
N TRP A 236 25.82 3.83 3.12
CA TRP A 236 26.76 2.72 3.30
C TRP A 236 26.03 1.38 3.37
N ARG A 237 26.69 0.34 2.87
CA ARG A 237 26.37 -1.06 3.11
C ARG A 237 27.54 -1.74 3.79
N VAL A 238 27.26 -2.43 4.88
CA VAL A 238 28.25 -3.22 5.63
C VAL A 238 27.66 -4.58 5.98
N ARG A 239 28.50 -5.56 6.27
CA ARG A 239 28.06 -6.90 6.66
C ARG A 239 28.65 -7.32 8.01
N PHE A 240 27.80 -7.80 8.90
CA PHE A 240 28.20 -8.43 10.14
C PHE A 240 28.25 -9.95 9.97
N ALA A 241 29.02 -10.61 10.83
CA ALA A 241 29.21 -12.06 10.76
C ALA A 241 27.92 -12.86 10.99
N THR A 242 26.94 -12.29 11.69
CA THR A 242 25.65 -12.91 11.97
C THR A 242 24.53 -11.88 11.96
N TYR A 243 23.30 -12.32 11.73
CA TYR A 243 22.08 -11.52 11.92
C TYR A 243 22.02 -10.84 13.29
N ALA A 244 22.30 -11.59 14.37
CA ALA A 244 22.24 -11.07 15.73
C ALA A 244 23.23 -9.92 15.96
N ALA A 245 24.45 -10.03 15.43
CA ALA A 245 25.43 -8.95 15.52
C ALA A 245 25.00 -7.71 14.70
N ALA A 246 24.35 -7.91 13.55
CA ALA A 246 23.77 -6.82 12.78
C ALA A 246 22.62 -6.12 13.54
N GLU A 247 21.73 -6.88 14.18
CA GLU A 247 20.65 -6.34 15.01
C GLU A 247 21.17 -5.52 16.18
N GLU A 248 22.13 -6.07 16.93
CA GLU A 248 22.78 -5.38 18.05
C GLU A 248 23.44 -4.07 17.59
N ALA A 249 24.11 -4.08 16.43
CA ALA A 249 24.72 -2.88 15.87
C ALA A 249 23.68 -1.82 15.45
N VAL A 250 22.57 -2.23 14.84
CA VAL A 250 21.46 -1.33 14.45
C VAL A 250 20.81 -0.71 15.70
N GLU A 251 20.55 -1.52 16.73
CA GLU A 251 19.95 -1.05 17.99
C GLU A 251 20.88 -0.05 18.70
N ALA A 252 22.17 -0.39 18.83
CA ALA A 252 23.17 0.48 19.45
C ALA A 252 23.30 1.81 18.69
N ALA A 253 23.33 1.77 17.36
CA ALA A 253 23.42 2.97 16.53
C ALA A 253 22.19 3.89 16.69
N THR A 254 21.00 3.29 16.80
CA THR A 254 19.73 4.02 16.90
C THR A 254 19.53 4.63 18.30
N ALA A 255 19.89 3.89 19.36
CA ALA A 255 19.68 4.34 20.74
C ALA A 255 20.65 5.44 21.17
N ALA A 256 21.86 5.48 20.60
CA ALA A 256 22.93 6.35 21.05
C ALA A 256 23.14 7.61 20.19
N ASP A 257 22.35 7.82 19.12
CA ASP A 257 22.66 8.79 18.05
C ASP A 257 24.15 8.70 17.64
N ALA A 258 24.70 7.49 17.69
CA ALA A 258 26.15 7.23 17.68
C ALA A 258 26.80 7.51 16.33
N LEU A 259 25.99 7.83 15.32
CA LEU A 259 26.42 8.17 13.98
C LEU A 259 25.85 9.54 13.59
N PRO A 260 26.44 10.65 14.09
CA PRO A 260 26.16 11.97 13.56
C PRO A 260 26.37 11.98 12.04
N GLY A 261 25.37 12.43 11.29
CA GLY A 261 25.37 12.39 9.82
C GLY A 261 24.65 11.19 9.20
N ALA A 262 24.23 10.20 10.01
CA ALA A 262 23.32 9.16 9.55
C ALA A 262 21.86 9.63 9.66
N ILE A 263 21.11 9.48 8.58
CA ILE A 263 19.66 9.72 8.54
C ILE A 263 18.93 8.56 9.23
N ALA A 264 19.35 7.33 8.93
CA ALA A 264 18.80 6.10 9.48
C ALA A 264 19.80 4.94 9.37
N VAL A 265 19.71 4.00 10.30
CA VAL A 265 20.48 2.74 10.32
C VAL A 265 19.49 1.59 10.45
N PHE A 266 19.57 0.62 9.55
CA PHE A 266 18.63 -0.52 9.56
C PHE A 266 19.21 -1.74 8.84
N LEU A 267 18.68 -2.91 9.15
CA LEU A 267 18.96 -4.14 8.41
C LEU A 267 18.56 -3.99 6.95
N PHE A 268 19.39 -4.46 6.03
CA PHE A 268 19.11 -4.41 4.60
C PHE A 268 17.81 -5.16 4.26
N TYR A 269 17.62 -6.34 4.84
CA TYR A 269 16.37 -7.07 4.76
C TYR A 269 15.43 -6.64 5.88
N ASN A 270 14.29 -6.05 5.51
CA ASN A 270 13.29 -5.63 6.45
C ASN A 270 12.35 -6.79 6.78
N GLY A 271 12.63 -7.50 7.87
CA GLY A 271 11.80 -8.60 8.40
C GLY A 271 10.53 -8.16 9.12
N ARG A 272 10.26 -6.84 9.25
CA ARG A 272 9.18 -6.32 10.11
C ARG A 272 7.80 -6.77 9.61
N PRO A 273 6.90 -7.25 10.49
CA PRO A 273 5.54 -7.62 10.10
C PRO A 273 4.79 -6.50 9.37
N TYR A 274 3.90 -6.86 8.45
CA TYR A 274 3.17 -5.91 7.60
C TYR A 274 2.46 -4.80 8.40
N LEU A 275 1.67 -5.11 9.42
CA LEU A 275 0.97 -4.10 10.23
C LEU A 275 1.86 -3.32 11.22
N ALA A 276 3.15 -3.65 11.30
CA ALA A 276 4.11 -2.91 12.10
C ALA A 276 4.86 -1.84 11.27
N ARG A 277 4.55 -1.69 9.97
CA ARG A 277 5.16 -0.67 9.10
C ARG A 277 4.17 0.45 8.83
N GLY A 278 4.63 1.69 8.90
CA GLY A 278 3.77 2.86 8.89
C GLY A 278 2.91 3.02 7.63
N TRP A 279 3.55 2.89 6.45
CA TRP A 279 2.86 3.02 5.17
C TRP A 279 1.83 1.92 4.95
N THR A 280 2.17 0.65 5.19
CA THR A 280 1.23 -0.47 5.02
C THR A 280 0.05 -0.41 6.01
N THR A 281 0.27 0.06 7.24
CA THR A 281 -0.81 0.32 8.20
C THR A 281 -1.75 1.41 7.69
N PHE A 282 -1.21 2.50 7.15
CA PHE A 282 -1.99 3.55 6.51
C PHE A 282 -2.78 3.05 5.30
N GLU A 283 -2.12 2.36 4.37
CA GLU A 283 -2.72 1.83 3.15
C GLU A 283 -3.88 0.86 3.46
N SER A 284 -3.69 -0.03 4.44
CA SER A 284 -4.76 -0.88 4.94
C SER A 284 -5.91 -0.05 5.51
N ALA A 285 -5.62 0.94 6.35
CA ALA A 285 -6.67 1.72 7.01
C ALA A 285 -7.50 2.58 6.04
N VAL A 286 -6.87 3.25 5.07
CA VAL A 286 -7.61 4.04 4.07
C VAL A 286 -8.38 3.15 3.11
N SER A 287 -7.93 1.92 2.87
CA SER A 287 -8.64 0.96 2.00
C SER A 287 -10.01 0.55 2.56
N THR A 288 -10.19 0.58 3.87
CA THR A 288 -11.45 0.20 4.52
C THR A 288 -12.25 1.38 5.05
N GLU A 289 -11.71 2.61 5.07
CA GLU A 289 -12.38 3.79 5.61
C GLU A 289 -13.79 3.99 5.04
N ALA A 290 -13.92 4.08 3.71
CA ALA A 290 -15.23 4.23 3.09
C ALA A 290 -16.15 3.02 3.34
N ILE A 291 -15.59 1.81 3.45
CA ILE A 291 -16.35 0.58 3.70
C ILE A 291 -16.90 0.56 5.14
N ALA A 292 -16.09 0.95 6.12
CA ALA A 292 -16.49 1.05 7.52
C ALA A 292 -17.66 2.02 7.67
N TRP A 293 -17.60 3.15 6.98
CA TRP A 293 -18.69 4.11 6.92
C TRP A 293 -19.97 3.54 6.31
N LEU A 294 -19.87 2.76 5.24
CA LEU A 294 -21.02 2.20 4.53
C LEU A 294 -21.84 1.22 5.38
N ALA A 295 -21.29 0.71 6.49
CA ALA A 295 -22.06 -0.05 7.47
C ALA A 295 -23.19 0.78 8.11
N PHE A 296 -23.08 2.11 8.11
CA PHE A 296 -24.09 3.04 8.61
C PHE A 296 -25.00 3.59 7.51
N PHE A 297 -24.76 3.29 6.23
CA PHE A 297 -25.56 3.78 5.11
C PHE A 297 -26.10 2.56 4.35
N SER A 298 -27.17 1.95 4.87
CA SER A 298 -27.65 0.64 4.42
C SER A 298 -28.04 0.59 2.93
N GLY A 299 -28.59 1.67 2.39
CA GLY A 299 -28.95 1.79 0.99
C GLY A 299 -27.72 1.79 0.09
N LEU A 300 -26.80 2.72 0.31
CA LEU A 300 -25.55 2.78 -0.45
C LEU A 300 -24.67 1.55 -0.19
N GLY A 301 -24.51 1.14 1.06
CA GLY A 301 -23.70 0.00 1.48
C GLY A 301 -24.12 -1.30 0.81
N LYS A 302 -25.42 -1.58 0.80
CA LYS A 302 -25.99 -2.75 0.11
C LYS A 302 -25.73 -2.72 -1.40
N LEU A 303 -25.86 -1.55 -2.05
CA LEU A 303 -25.56 -1.41 -3.47
C LEU A 303 -24.11 -1.78 -3.79
N LEU A 304 -23.16 -1.37 -2.93
CA LEU A 304 -21.74 -1.68 -3.12
C LEU A 304 -21.46 -3.16 -2.85
N GLU A 305 -22.04 -3.74 -1.79
CA GLU A 305 -21.88 -5.16 -1.46
C GLU A 305 -22.39 -6.08 -2.58
N GLU A 306 -23.55 -5.77 -3.16
CA GLU A 306 -24.19 -6.61 -4.18
C GLU A 306 -23.53 -6.49 -5.56
N ARG A 307 -22.88 -5.35 -5.87
CA ARG A 307 -22.49 -5.01 -7.26
C ARG A 307 -21.00 -4.77 -7.47
N LEU A 308 -20.20 -4.63 -6.41
CA LEU A 308 -18.76 -4.49 -6.54
C LEU A 308 -18.02 -5.77 -6.14
N ALA A 309 -16.87 -5.98 -6.78
CA ALA A 309 -15.90 -6.94 -6.30
C ALA A 309 -15.42 -6.57 -4.87
N PRO A 310 -14.95 -7.53 -4.06
CA PRO A 310 -14.46 -7.26 -2.71
C PRO A 310 -13.41 -6.14 -2.66
N LYS A 311 -13.48 -5.28 -1.62
CA LYS A 311 -12.57 -4.13 -1.50
C LYS A 311 -11.15 -4.56 -1.13
N VAL A 312 -11.00 -5.55 -0.27
CA VAL A 312 -9.70 -6.00 0.24
C VAL A 312 -9.57 -7.51 0.09
N ILE A 313 -8.47 -7.95 -0.49
CA ILE A 313 -8.18 -9.36 -0.79
C ILE A 313 -6.77 -9.69 -0.28
N GLU A 314 -6.64 -10.74 0.51
CA GLU A 314 -5.35 -11.31 0.88
C GLU A 314 -4.87 -12.20 -0.27
N ILE A 315 -3.62 -12.04 -0.71
CA ILE A 315 -3.06 -12.80 -1.84
C ILE A 315 -1.90 -13.72 -1.47
N ASN A 316 -1.48 -13.71 -0.20
CA ASN A 316 -0.46 -14.58 0.33
C ASN A 316 -1.04 -15.89 0.93
N GLY A 317 -0.19 -16.81 1.36
CA GLY A 317 -0.62 -18.11 1.93
C GLY A 317 -1.24 -19.06 0.89
N GLU A 318 -2.18 -19.89 1.30
CA GLU A 318 -2.75 -20.98 0.48
C GLU A 318 -3.48 -20.52 -0.78
N GLY A 319 -4.01 -19.30 -0.81
CA GLY A 319 -4.95 -18.86 -1.85
C GLY A 319 -5.31 -17.39 -1.72
N PRO A 320 -5.61 -16.70 -2.84
CA PRO A 320 -6.35 -15.45 -2.77
C PRO A 320 -7.66 -15.64 -2.01
N ARG A 321 -7.95 -14.77 -1.03
CA ARG A 321 -9.18 -14.81 -0.24
C ARG A 321 -9.65 -13.40 0.09
N VAL A 322 -10.96 -13.21 0.23
CA VAL A 322 -11.50 -11.95 0.74
C VAL A 322 -10.95 -11.73 2.15
N ALA A 323 -10.47 -10.51 2.43
CA ALA A 323 -9.99 -10.17 3.76
C ALA A 323 -11.16 -10.19 4.74
N GLU A 324 -10.90 -10.69 5.95
CA GLU A 324 -11.87 -10.57 7.03
C GLU A 324 -11.98 -9.10 7.43
N ALA A 325 -13.18 -8.67 7.83
CA ALA A 325 -13.38 -7.32 8.32
C ALA A 325 -12.52 -7.11 9.58
N GLU A 326 -11.45 -6.34 9.44
CA GLU A 326 -10.61 -5.90 10.57
C GLU A 326 -11.31 -4.82 11.38
N ASP A 327 -12.23 -4.10 10.74
CA ASP A 327 -13.06 -3.07 11.33
C ASP A 327 -14.38 -3.66 11.83
N ARG A 328 -14.76 -3.31 13.05
CA ARG A 328 -16.02 -3.78 13.65
C ARG A 328 -17.02 -2.64 13.56
N ALA A 329 -18.10 -2.83 12.80
CA ALA A 329 -19.15 -1.80 12.66
C ALA A 329 -19.67 -1.30 14.03
N GLU A 330 -19.71 -2.20 15.03
CA GLU A 330 -20.12 -1.90 16.41
C GLU A 330 -19.14 -0.99 17.19
N GLU A 331 -17.91 -0.78 16.71
CA GLU A 331 -16.92 0.07 17.41
C GLU A 331 -17.22 1.57 17.27
N GLY A 332 -18.01 1.96 16.27
CA GLY A 332 -18.25 3.37 15.95
C GLY A 332 -17.04 4.07 15.32
N MET A 333 -17.28 5.15 14.60
CA MET A 333 -16.25 5.79 13.78
C MET A 333 -15.19 6.57 14.58
N GLY A 334 -15.56 7.24 15.68
CA GLY A 334 -14.61 7.95 16.54
C GLY A 334 -13.59 7.00 17.20
N PRO A 335 -14.04 5.92 17.87
CA PRO A 335 -13.14 4.89 18.38
C PRO A 335 -12.27 4.26 17.29
N ARG A 336 -12.84 3.97 16.11
CA ARG A 336 -12.06 3.48 14.96
C ARG A 336 -10.95 4.45 14.55
N ASN A 337 -11.26 5.74 14.36
CA ASN A 337 -10.26 6.75 13.98
C ASN A 337 -9.13 6.86 15.00
N ARG A 338 -9.46 6.86 16.30
CA ARG A 338 -8.45 6.83 17.37
C ARG A 338 -7.57 5.59 17.30
N ARG A 339 -8.17 4.40 17.11
CA ARG A 339 -7.45 3.12 16.98
C ARG A 339 -6.50 3.13 15.78
N VAL A 340 -6.98 3.58 14.62
CA VAL A 340 -6.16 3.66 13.40
C VAL A 340 -5.01 4.65 13.57
N ILE A 341 -5.27 5.86 14.09
CA ILE A 341 -4.24 6.86 14.32
C ILE A 341 -3.19 6.33 15.30
N ALA A 342 -3.61 5.68 16.39
CA ALA A 342 -2.69 5.04 17.33
C ALA A 342 -1.83 3.98 16.65
N ALA A 343 -2.43 3.10 15.82
CA ALA A 343 -1.69 2.09 15.08
C ALA A 343 -0.64 2.69 14.12
N ILE A 344 -0.99 3.78 13.40
CA ILE A 344 -0.03 4.50 12.54
C ILE A 344 1.08 5.13 13.39
N GLN A 345 0.76 5.70 14.55
CA GLN A 345 1.73 6.31 15.46
C GLN A 345 2.69 5.30 16.10
N GLU A 346 2.21 4.09 16.40
CA GLU A 346 3.01 2.98 16.93
C GLU A 346 3.86 2.30 15.86
N ALA A 347 3.43 2.35 14.60
CA ALA A 347 4.13 1.73 13.49
C ALA A 347 5.49 2.39 13.20
N ALA A 348 6.38 1.58 12.62
CA ALA A 348 7.73 2.00 12.29
C ALA A 348 7.81 2.59 10.87
N PHE A 349 8.48 3.72 10.76
CA PHE A 349 8.81 4.40 9.51
C PHE A 349 10.33 4.42 9.34
N THR A 350 10.80 4.27 8.10
CA THR A 350 12.24 4.37 7.80
C THR A 350 12.71 5.83 7.84
N GLY A 351 11.84 6.79 7.51
CA GLY A 351 12.12 8.23 7.59
C GLY A 351 11.58 8.88 8.86
N LYS A 352 12.33 9.83 9.44
CA LYS A 352 11.94 10.57 10.65
C LYS A 352 10.69 11.48 10.43
N GLY A 353 10.42 11.90 9.18
CA GLY A 353 9.36 12.87 8.84
C GLY A 353 8.02 12.27 8.40
N ASP A 354 7.96 10.98 8.06
CA ASP A 354 6.78 10.40 7.42
C ASP A 354 5.59 10.27 8.38
N LYS A 355 5.85 9.92 9.64
CA LYS A 355 4.79 9.65 10.63
C LYS A 355 3.75 10.78 10.76
N PRO A 356 4.12 12.05 11.03
CA PRO A 356 3.14 13.13 11.12
C PRO A 356 2.42 13.37 9.79
N VAL A 357 3.10 13.20 8.65
CA VAL A 357 2.51 13.34 7.31
C VAL A 357 1.43 12.27 7.09
N VAL A 358 1.73 11.02 7.38
CA VAL A 358 0.81 9.90 7.16
C VAL A 358 -0.42 9.96 8.07
N VAL A 359 -0.26 10.38 9.33
CA VAL A 359 -1.41 10.65 10.21
C VAL A 359 -2.31 11.75 9.64
N GLN A 360 -1.71 12.82 9.10
CA GLN A 360 -2.45 13.90 8.48
C GLN A 360 -3.19 13.46 7.22
N LEU A 361 -2.54 12.67 6.35
CA LEU A 361 -3.18 12.10 5.15
C LEU A 361 -4.41 11.26 5.51
N TYR A 362 -4.31 10.41 6.54
CA TYR A 362 -5.45 9.62 7.00
C TYR A 362 -6.61 10.50 7.47
N ARG A 363 -6.34 11.48 8.34
CA ARG A 363 -7.36 12.40 8.85
C ARG A 363 -8.06 13.18 7.73
N GLU A 364 -7.30 13.65 6.76
CA GLU A 364 -7.84 14.36 5.62
C GLU A 364 -8.75 13.46 4.77
N TYR A 365 -8.35 12.21 4.55
CA TYR A 365 -9.17 11.26 3.81
C TYR A 365 -10.45 10.88 4.55
N ALA A 366 -10.36 10.53 5.84
CA ALA A 366 -11.51 10.23 6.68
C ALA A 366 -12.53 11.40 6.65
N ARG A 367 -12.05 12.65 6.80
CA ARG A 367 -12.91 13.84 6.71
C ARG A 367 -13.59 13.98 5.33
N LYS A 368 -12.87 13.72 4.23
CA LYS A 368 -13.44 13.76 2.87
C LYS A 368 -14.56 12.73 2.69
N VAL A 369 -14.36 11.51 3.20
CA VAL A 369 -15.39 10.45 3.18
C VAL A 369 -16.62 10.85 3.99
N THR A 370 -16.43 11.31 5.24
CA THR A 370 -17.52 11.82 6.09
C THR A 370 -18.32 12.90 5.38
N THR A 371 -17.62 13.84 4.74
CA THR A 371 -18.26 14.94 4.01
C THR A 371 -19.08 14.41 2.84
N ALA A 372 -18.51 13.54 2.01
CA ALA A 372 -19.21 12.96 0.87
C ALA A 372 -20.47 12.20 1.28
N LEU A 373 -20.42 11.47 2.40
CA LEU A 373 -21.55 10.71 2.92
C LEU A 373 -22.61 11.59 3.58
N ALA A 374 -22.23 12.66 4.28
CA ALA A 374 -23.18 13.63 4.82
C ALA A 374 -24.03 14.31 3.74
N TYR A 375 -23.47 14.49 2.53
CA TYR A 375 -24.18 15.03 1.37
C TYR A 375 -24.82 13.95 0.49
N SER A 376 -24.71 12.66 0.85
CA SER A 376 -25.29 11.55 0.07
C SER A 376 -26.82 11.55 0.07
N GLY A 377 -27.46 12.28 0.98
CA GLY A 377 -28.91 12.35 1.10
C GLY A 377 -29.55 11.11 1.73
N GLU A 378 -28.73 10.18 2.22
CA GLU A 378 -29.14 9.05 3.05
C GLU A 378 -28.82 9.38 4.51
N GLU A 379 -29.77 9.12 5.42
CA GLU A 379 -29.55 9.30 6.86
C GLU A 379 -28.78 8.09 7.41
N PRO A 380 -27.73 8.29 8.23
CA PRO A 380 -26.98 7.19 8.79
C PRO A 380 -27.82 6.38 9.79
N GLU A 381 -27.78 5.05 9.69
CA GLU A 381 -28.36 4.11 10.63
C GLU A 381 -27.44 3.95 11.86
N GLY A 382 -27.66 4.80 12.86
CA GLY A 382 -26.92 4.79 14.13
C GLY A 382 -26.31 6.14 14.49
N GLU A 383 -25.83 6.27 15.73
CA GLU A 383 -25.16 7.51 16.15
C GLU A 383 -23.70 7.51 15.69
N TYR A 384 -23.36 8.42 14.79
CA TYR A 384 -21.96 8.72 14.47
C TYR A 384 -21.31 9.46 15.65
N GLU A 385 -20.53 8.76 16.48
CA GLU A 385 -19.63 9.39 17.44
C GLU A 385 -18.39 9.95 16.71
N GLY A 386 -18.54 11.10 16.06
CA GLY A 386 -17.45 11.75 15.33
C GLY A 386 -16.33 12.29 16.22
N GLU A 387 -15.19 12.59 15.58
CA GLU A 387 -14.15 13.37 16.22
C GLU A 387 -14.56 14.84 16.29
N TYR A 388 -14.35 15.45 17.46
CA TYR A 388 -14.51 16.88 17.64
C TYR A 388 -13.18 17.57 17.32
N ASN A 389 -13.23 18.73 16.67
CA ASN A 389 -12.05 19.58 16.57
C ASN A 389 -11.63 20.09 17.97
N ALA A 390 -10.45 20.72 18.08
CA ALA A 390 -9.97 21.27 19.36
C ALA A 390 -10.90 22.35 19.96
N SER A 391 -11.84 22.88 19.15
CA SER A 391 -12.85 23.85 19.53
C SER A 391 -14.19 23.20 19.94
N GLY A 392 -14.29 21.87 19.95
CA GLY A 392 -15.51 21.15 20.32
C GLY A 392 -16.59 21.14 19.22
N GLU A 393 -16.26 21.53 17.99
CA GLU A 393 -17.16 21.43 16.85
C GLU A 393 -17.01 20.05 16.20
N ARG A 394 -18.14 19.53 15.73
CA ARG A 394 -18.26 18.18 15.19
C ARG A 394 -17.79 18.09 13.74
#